data_AF-A0A6A6ULG0-F1
#
_entry.id   AF-A0A6A6ULG0-F1
#
_cell.length_a   1.000
_cell.length_b   1.000
_cell.length_c   1.000
_cell.angle_alpha   90.00
_cell.angle_beta   90.00
_cell.angle_gamma   90.00
#
_symmetry.space_group_name_H-M   'P 1'
#
loop_
_entity.id
_entity.type
_entity.pdbx_description
1 polymer ?
#
loop_
_entity_poly.entity_id
_entity_poly.type
_entity_poly.pdbx_seq_one_letter_code
_entity_poly.pdbx_strand_id
1 'polypeptide(L)'
;MATSIMTMGYTPIILTLICLALVPAIALLRQRNSKPNSTFPLMKLPAEVRLLIFERLLENEDRAFESLPPSPKPKPITRLRALKKLLTPKGPPLSYTSLNAVSRQIREEFLHVYWQHGTLTFKLDASTFSTTPFLPLAPTVSRAIKSVHLRIFATPSLVGAEGSFDPRNVSGDWALRDRVVAQLSGMRRLSDVSLTIRASGNQLWNPLWLWYHTSQRFKDSGLRTLGHMSFEMEDFTIREPNHMAREKGGRWEWRCREGHVVGDAEVEQGIKPFCFSLYEDCMVCGRADGMGDI
;
A
#
# COMPACT_ATOMS: atom_id res chain seq x y z
N MET A 1 -34.03 -27.26 -71.38
CA MET A 1 -32.69 -27.46 -70.79
C MET A 1 -32.34 -26.19 -70.06
N ALA A 2 -32.22 -26.29 -68.74
CA ALA A 2 -32.47 -25.20 -67.81
C ALA A 2 -31.21 -24.37 -67.50
N THR A 3 -31.43 -23.06 -67.49
CA THR A 3 -30.56 -21.98 -67.04
C THR A 3 -30.28 -22.06 -65.55
N SER A 4 -29.04 -22.27 -65.16
CA SER A 4 -28.54 -21.96 -63.82
C SER A 4 -27.02 -21.88 -63.88
N ILE A 5 -26.38 -21.27 -62.88
CA ILE A 5 -24.93 -21.00 -62.77
C ILE A 5 -24.52 -19.65 -63.37
N MET A 6 -24.83 -18.52 -62.71
CA MET A 6 -23.96 -17.33 -62.85
C MET A 6 -24.10 -16.23 -61.76
N THR A 7 -24.52 -16.55 -60.53
CA THR A 7 -24.67 -15.53 -59.46
C THR A 7 -23.76 -15.71 -58.23
N MET A 8 -22.86 -16.70 -58.21
CA MET A 8 -22.04 -17.04 -57.01
C MET A 8 -20.66 -16.35 -56.91
N GLY A 9 -20.37 -15.28 -57.67
CA GLY A 9 -19.03 -14.66 -57.67
C GLY A 9 -18.85 -13.44 -56.74
N TYR A 10 -19.91 -12.66 -56.52
CA TYR A 10 -19.75 -11.29 -55.97
C TYR A 10 -20.21 -11.13 -54.51
N THR A 11 -20.98 -12.08 -53.99
CA THR A 11 -21.46 -12.05 -52.60
C THR A 11 -20.34 -12.02 -51.54
N PRO A 12 -19.22 -12.77 -51.64
CA PRO A 12 -18.19 -12.71 -50.60
C PRO A 12 -17.40 -11.39 -50.64
N ILE A 13 -17.22 -10.80 -51.82
CA ILE A 13 -16.50 -9.53 -52.03
C ILE A 13 -17.31 -8.36 -51.45
N ILE A 14 -18.62 -8.34 -51.71
CA ILE A 14 -19.52 -7.32 -51.16
C ILE A 14 -19.57 -7.41 -49.63
N LEU A 15 -19.64 -8.63 -49.07
CA LEU A 15 -19.67 -8.82 -47.61
C LEU A 15 -18.36 -8.38 -46.94
N THR A 16 -17.20 -8.62 -47.58
CA THR A 16 -15.90 -8.18 -47.04
C THR A 16 -15.76 -6.66 -47.08
N LEU A 17 -16.21 -6.00 -48.15
CA LEU A 17 -16.20 -4.53 -48.24
C LEU A 17 -17.13 -3.87 -47.22
N ILE A 18 -18.31 -4.44 -46.98
CA ILE A 18 -19.25 -3.98 -45.95
C ILE A 18 -18.62 -4.12 -44.55
N CYS A 19 -18.01 -5.26 -44.25
CA CYS A 19 -17.30 -5.47 -42.99
C CYS A 19 -16.12 -4.50 -42.81
N LEU A 20 -15.35 -4.23 -43.88
CA LEU A 20 -14.20 -3.32 -43.84
C LEU A 20 -14.63 -1.86 -43.61
N ALA A 21 -15.80 -1.46 -44.12
CA ALA A 21 -16.34 -0.12 -43.94
C ALA A 21 -17.05 0.07 -42.58
N LEU A 22 -17.72 -0.98 -42.07
CA LEU A 22 -18.43 -0.94 -40.79
C LEU A 22 -17.49 -0.79 -39.60
N VAL A 23 -16.31 -1.42 -39.60
CA VAL A 23 -15.36 -1.35 -38.47
C VAL A 23 -14.89 0.08 -38.17
N PRO A 24 -14.37 0.88 -39.13
CA PRO A 24 -14.00 2.26 -38.90
C PRO A 24 -15.23 3.15 -38.64
N ALA A 25 -16.37 2.89 -39.28
CA ALA A 25 -17.61 3.62 -39.01
C ALA A 25 -18.08 3.42 -37.56
N ILE A 26 -18.05 2.20 -37.03
CA ILE A 26 -18.39 1.89 -35.64
C ILE A 26 -17.36 2.50 -34.69
N ALA A 27 -16.08 2.51 -35.04
CA ALA A 27 -15.03 3.16 -34.24
C ALA A 27 -15.25 4.68 -34.15
N LEU A 28 -15.54 5.34 -35.28
CA LEU A 28 -15.84 6.77 -35.36
C LEU A 28 -17.16 7.12 -34.65
N LEU A 29 -18.19 6.28 -34.77
CA LEU A 29 -19.46 6.46 -34.05
C LEU A 29 -19.29 6.29 -32.54
N ARG A 30 -18.46 5.34 -32.07
CA ARG A 30 -18.10 5.22 -30.65
C ARG A 30 -17.32 6.44 -30.15
N GLN A 31 -16.39 6.96 -30.95
CA GLN A 31 -15.61 8.15 -30.63
C GLN A 31 -16.46 9.43 -30.65
N ARG A 32 -17.51 9.48 -31.46
CA ARG A 32 -18.45 10.61 -31.55
C ARG A 32 -19.55 10.55 -30.49
N ASN A 33 -19.96 9.35 -30.07
CA ASN A 33 -20.91 9.14 -28.98
C ASN A 33 -20.26 9.16 -27.60
N SER A 34 -18.93 9.15 -27.49
CA SER A 34 -18.23 9.61 -26.29
C SER A 34 -18.25 11.13 -26.22
N LYS A 35 -19.43 11.74 -26.20
CA LYS A 35 -19.57 13.03 -25.54
C LYS A 35 -19.29 12.75 -24.06
N PRO A 36 -18.35 13.44 -23.41
CA PRO A 36 -18.15 13.28 -21.98
C PRO A 36 -19.48 13.64 -21.32
N ASN A 37 -20.25 12.63 -20.90
CA ASN A 37 -21.42 12.83 -20.07
C ASN A 37 -20.99 13.76 -18.94
N SER A 38 -21.75 14.84 -18.72
CA SER A 38 -21.49 15.88 -17.73
C SER A 38 -20.87 15.25 -16.48
N THR A 39 -19.57 15.45 -16.32
CA THR A 39 -18.78 14.71 -15.36
C THR A 39 -19.21 15.13 -13.97
N PHE A 40 -19.46 14.15 -13.10
CA PHE A 40 -19.74 14.40 -11.71
C PHE A 40 -18.50 15.07 -11.08
N PRO A 41 -18.58 16.36 -10.73
CA PRO A 41 -17.42 17.10 -10.29
C PRO A 41 -17.21 16.83 -8.80
N LEU A 42 -16.49 15.76 -8.47
CA LEU A 42 -16.25 15.34 -7.09
C LEU A 42 -15.72 16.52 -6.26
N MET A 43 -14.82 17.33 -6.82
CA MET A 43 -14.26 18.52 -6.17
C MET A 43 -15.25 19.68 -5.96
N LYS A 44 -16.41 19.71 -6.63
CA LYS A 44 -17.47 20.69 -6.35
C LYS A 44 -18.42 20.23 -5.23
N LEU A 45 -18.28 19.01 -4.75
CA LEU A 45 -19.06 18.56 -3.60
C LEU A 45 -18.58 19.25 -2.30
N PRO A 46 -19.49 19.44 -1.34
CA PRO A 46 -19.13 19.82 0.03
C PRO A 46 -18.04 18.90 0.60
N ALA A 47 -17.20 19.46 1.47
CA ALA A 47 -16.05 18.74 2.02
C ALA A 47 -16.48 17.47 2.77
N GLU A 48 -17.60 17.53 3.46
CA GLU A 48 -18.18 16.45 4.27
C GLU A 48 -18.51 15.23 3.39
N VAL A 49 -19.15 15.45 2.24
CA VAL A 49 -19.53 14.37 1.31
C VAL A 49 -18.29 13.77 0.65
N ARG A 50 -17.29 14.58 0.31
CA ARG A 50 -16.01 14.07 -0.22
C ARG A 50 -15.30 13.19 0.81
N LEU A 51 -15.24 13.63 2.07
CA LEU A 51 -14.63 12.88 3.15
C LEU A 51 -15.33 11.53 3.36
N LEU A 52 -16.66 11.48 3.37
CA LEU A 52 -17.42 10.22 3.47
C LEU A 52 -17.14 9.27 2.31
N ILE A 53 -17.06 9.79 1.07
CA ILE A 53 -16.70 8.99 -0.10
C ILE A 53 -15.27 8.46 0.05
N PHE A 54 -14.34 9.31 0.51
CA PHE A 54 -12.95 8.91 0.72
C PHE A 54 -12.81 7.87 1.83
N GLU A 55 -13.43 8.08 2.99
CA GLU A 55 -13.45 7.14 4.11
C GLU A 55 -13.95 5.76 3.65
N ARG A 56 -15.07 5.72 2.92
CA ARG A 56 -15.63 4.46 2.42
C ARG A 56 -14.75 3.77 1.37
N LEU A 57 -13.99 4.53 0.59
CA LEU A 57 -13.02 4.00 -0.36
C LEU A 57 -11.75 3.50 0.34
N LEU A 58 -11.33 4.15 1.43
CA LEU A 58 -10.13 3.85 2.21
C LEU A 58 -10.29 2.66 3.16
N GLU A 59 -11.49 2.44 3.73
CA GLU A 59 -11.79 1.27 4.59
C GLU A 59 -11.47 -0.08 3.93
N ASN A 60 -11.37 -0.14 2.60
CA ASN A 60 -11.04 -1.35 1.85
C ASN A 60 -9.54 -1.50 1.51
N GLU A 61 -8.69 -0.51 1.82
CA GLU A 61 -7.29 -0.50 1.39
C GLU A 61 -6.33 -1.37 2.19
N ASP A 62 -6.64 -1.69 3.45
CA ASP A 62 -5.86 -2.67 4.24
C ASP A 62 -5.77 -4.04 3.53
N ARG A 63 -6.67 -4.30 2.58
CA ARG A 63 -6.69 -5.49 1.72
C ARG A 63 -6.22 -5.24 0.27
N ALA A 64 -6.08 -3.99 -0.17
CA ALA A 64 -5.94 -3.66 -1.59
C ALA A 64 -4.49 -3.70 -2.10
N PHE A 65 -3.51 -3.35 -1.26
CA PHE A 65 -2.09 -3.27 -1.67
C PHE A 65 -1.42 -4.64 -1.89
N GLU A 66 -2.05 -5.75 -1.48
CA GLU A 66 -1.64 -7.11 -1.87
C GLU A 66 -1.71 -7.34 -3.39
N SER A 67 -2.39 -6.46 -4.13
CA SER A 67 -2.73 -6.66 -5.53
C SER A 67 -2.50 -5.44 -6.42
N LEU A 68 -1.54 -4.57 -6.11
CA LEU A 68 -1.08 -3.60 -7.11
C LEU A 68 -0.62 -4.39 -8.35
N PRO A 69 -1.32 -4.31 -9.49
CA PRO A 69 -0.88 -5.03 -10.66
C PRO A 69 0.48 -4.44 -11.06
N PRO A 70 1.50 -5.27 -11.31
CA PRO A 70 2.75 -4.78 -11.87
C PRO A 70 2.41 -4.00 -13.14
N SER A 71 3.09 -2.86 -13.34
CA SER A 71 2.97 -2.05 -14.54
C SER A 71 2.89 -2.98 -15.76
N PRO A 72 1.79 -2.94 -16.55
CA PRO A 72 1.58 -3.92 -17.60
C PRO A 72 2.69 -3.75 -18.64
N LYS A 73 3.67 -4.67 -18.61
CA LYS A 73 4.58 -4.85 -19.74
C LYS A 73 3.72 -5.08 -20.98
N PRO A 74 3.94 -4.38 -22.10
CA PRO A 74 3.13 -4.55 -23.30
C PRO A 74 3.29 -5.99 -23.82
N LYS A 75 2.32 -6.85 -23.50
CA LYS A 75 2.22 -8.19 -24.07
C LYS A 75 1.43 -8.11 -25.37
N PRO A 76 1.86 -8.78 -26.45
CA PRO A 76 1.09 -8.83 -27.68
C PRO A 76 -0.28 -9.46 -27.41
N ILE A 77 -1.33 -8.68 -27.62
CA ILE A 77 -2.71 -9.09 -27.38
C ILE A 77 -3.14 -10.01 -28.53
N THR A 78 -3.20 -11.31 -28.27
CA THR A 78 -3.82 -12.28 -29.19
C THR A 78 -5.35 -12.10 -29.15
N ARG A 79 -5.95 -11.86 -30.31
CA ARG A 79 -7.37 -11.48 -30.50
C ARG A 79 -8.39 -12.42 -29.83
N LEU A 80 -8.02 -13.68 -29.56
CA LEU A 80 -8.89 -14.69 -28.94
C LEU A 80 -9.09 -14.50 -27.41
N ARG A 81 -8.20 -13.79 -26.70
CA ARG A 81 -8.37 -13.52 -25.25
C ARG A 81 -9.38 -12.41 -24.95
N ALA A 82 -9.71 -11.56 -25.93
CA ALA A 82 -10.68 -10.49 -25.77
C ALA A 82 -12.12 -11.02 -25.61
N LEU A 83 -12.47 -12.10 -26.32
CA LEU A 83 -13.80 -12.72 -26.26
C LEU A 83 -14.06 -13.46 -24.94
N LYS A 84 -13.05 -14.13 -24.37
CA LYS A 84 -13.21 -14.83 -23.07
C LYS A 84 -13.41 -13.88 -21.88
N LYS A 85 -12.99 -12.61 -22.00
CA LYS A 85 -13.24 -11.58 -20.98
C LYS A 85 -14.66 -11.00 -21.01
N LEU A 86 -15.40 -11.18 -22.11
CA LEU A 86 -16.77 -10.68 -22.25
C LEU A 86 -17.84 -11.61 -21.65
N LEU A 87 -17.49 -12.85 -21.32
CA LEU A 87 -18.44 -13.92 -21.00
C LEU A 87 -18.32 -14.48 -19.58
N THR A 88 -17.46 -13.91 -18.72
CA THR A 88 -17.35 -14.36 -17.33
C THR A 88 -17.96 -13.32 -16.38
N PRO A 89 -19.10 -13.60 -15.72
CA PRO A 89 -19.57 -12.77 -14.63
C PRO A 89 -18.66 -13.02 -13.42
N LYS A 90 -17.93 -11.99 -13.01
CA LYS A 90 -17.25 -11.91 -11.71
C LYS A 90 -17.89 -10.79 -10.90
N GLY A 91 -18.68 -11.11 -9.89
CA GLY A 91 -18.49 -10.46 -8.59
C GLY A 91 -17.50 -11.32 -7.78
N PRO A 92 -16.83 -10.88 -6.70
CA PRO A 92 -16.74 -9.60 -5.96
C PRO A 92 -15.25 -9.12 -5.97
N PRO A 93 -14.64 -8.47 -4.95
CA PRO A 93 -15.02 -7.41 -4.00
C PRO A 93 -14.52 -6.01 -4.46
N LEU A 94 -14.85 -4.94 -3.74
CA LEU A 94 -14.40 -3.57 -3.99
C LEU A 94 -12.87 -3.43 -3.74
N SER A 95 -12.08 -3.80 -4.74
CA SER A 95 -10.66 -3.49 -4.87
C SER A 95 -10.49 -2.16 -5.65
N TYR A 96 -9.30 -1.57 -5.69
CA TYR A 96 -8.91 -0.41 -6.52
C TYR A 96 -9.42 -0.47 -7.98
N THR A 97 -9.70 -1.68 -8.47
CA THR A 97 -10.33 -1.99 -9.75
C THR A 97 -11.78 -1.48 -9.88
N SER A 98 -12.50 -1.27 -8.79
CA SER A 98 -13.87 -0.73 -8.79
C SER A 98 -13.92 0.78 -9.00
N LEU A 99 -12.94 1.53 -8.48
CA LEU A 99 -12.74 2.95 -8.80
C LEU A 99 -12.44 3.18 -10.28
N ASN A 100 -11.75 2.23 -10.92
CA ASN A 100 -11.55 2.26 -12.38
C ASN A 100 -12.87 2.13 -13.18
N ALA A 101 -13.93 1.58 -12.57
CA ALA A 101 -15.20 1.32 -13.25
C ALA A 101 -16.17 2.52 -13.22
N VAL A 102 -16.01 3.46 -12.28
CA VAL A 102 -16.98 4.57 -12.10
C VAL A 102 -16.66 5.76 -13.01
N SER A 103 -15.42 6.28 -12.99
CA SER A 103 -14.99 7.37 -13.87
C SER A 103 -13.47 7.59 -13.76
N ARG A 104 -12.81 7.77 -14.91
CA ARG A 104 -11.37 8.08 -14.96
C ARG A 104 -11.04 9.39 -14.23
N GLN A 105 -11.90 10.41 -14.35
CA GLN A 105 -11.70 11.71 -13.70
C GLN A 105 -11.80 11.60 -12.18
N ILE A 106 -12.86 10.95 -11.67
CA ILE A 106 -13.07 10.76 -10.22
C ILE A 106 -11.87 10.02 -9.63
N ARG A 107 -11.36 9.01 -10.34
CA ARG A 107 -10.14 8.32 -9.93
C ARG A 107 -8.93 9.26 -9.89
N GLU A 108 -8.69 10.06 -10.93
CA GLU A 108 -7.54 10.97 -10.95
C GLU A 108 -7.64 12.04 -9.85
N GLU A 109 -8.83 12.58 -9.57
CA GLU A 109 -9.08 13.53 -8.47
C GLU A 109 -8.93 12.87 -7.09
N PHE A 110 -9.54 11.70 -6.89
CA PHE A 110 -9.40 10.89 -5.68
C PHE A 110 -7.93 10.64 -5.38
N LEU A 111 -7.20 10.11 -6.37
CA LEU A 111 -5.82 9.75 -6.18
C LEU A 111 -4.95 10.97 -5.89
N HIS A 112 -5.18 12.08 -6.60
CA HIS A 112 -4.49 13.34 -6.32
C HIS A 112 -4.66 13.79 -4.86
N VAL A 113 -5.88 13.74 -4.32
CA VAL A 113 -6.14 14.05 -2.91
C VAL A 113 -5.48 13.02 -1.99
N TYR A 114 -5.64 11.73 -2.30
CA TYR A 114 -5.10 10.63 -1.53
C TYR A 114 -3.57 10.68 -1.43
N TRP A 115 -2.84 10.96 -2.51
CA TRP A 115 -1.38 11.10 -2.42
C TRP A 115 -0.95 12.32 -1.60
N GLN A 116 -1.77 13.37 -1.52
CA GLN A 116 -1.45 14.59 -0.79
C GLN A 116 -1.83 14.56 0.69
N HIS A 117 -2.79 13.72 1.07
CA HIS A 117 -3.41 13.73 2.40
C HIS A 117 -3.51 12.35 3.04
N GLY A 118 -3.45 11.28 2.25
CA GLY A 118 -3.44 9.91 2.71
C GLY A 118 -2.05 9.47 3.14
N THR A 119 -2.05 8.39 3.92
CA THR A 119 -0.85 7.69 4.37
C THR A 119 -0.75 6.40 3.59
N LEU A 120 0.31 6.26 2.79
CA LEU A 120 0.52 5.05 1.99
C LEU A 120 1.11 3.93 2.84
N THR A 121 0.40 2.82 2.94
CA THR A 121 0.86 1.64 3.67
C THR A 121 1.66 0.70 2.76
N PHE A 122 2.92 0.41 3.11
CA PHE A 122 3.78 -0.52 2.41
C PHE A 122 4.15 -1.72 3.28
N LYS A 123 3.87 -2.92 2.76
CA LYS A 123 4.28 -4.17 3.38
C LYS A 123 5.72 -4.52 2.98
N LEU A 124 6.57 -4.77 3.97
CA LEU A 124 7.94 -5.21 3.78
C LEU A 124 8.05 -6.67 4.24
N ASP A 125 8.35 -7.56 3.29
CA ASP A 125 8.47 -9.01 3.48
C ASP A 125 9.61 -9.61 2.64
N ALA A 126 9.79 -10.95 2.67
CA ALA A 126 10.81 -11.63 1.88
C ALA A 126 10.72 -11.37 0.36
N SER A 127 9.50 -11.21 -0.18
CA SER A 127 9.29 -10.94 -1.61
C SER A 127 9.75 -9.53 -2.02
N THR A 128 9.85 -8.64 -1.05
CA THR A 128 10.33 -7.27 -1.25
C THR A 128 11.84 -7.25 -1.58
N PHE A 129 12.62 -8.24 -1.15
CA PHE A 129 14.06 -8.32 -1.44
C PHE A 129 14.36 -8.61 -2.90
N SER A 130 13.50 -9.41 -3.55
CA SER A 130 13.67 -9.81 -4.95
C SER A 130 13.09 -8.79 -5.94
N THR A 131 12.24 -7.86 -5.47
CA THR A 131 11.54 -6.90 -6.32
C THR A 131 12.29 -5.56 -6.38
N THR A 132 12.73 -5.16 -7.58
CA THR A 132 13.30 -3.83 -7.84
C THR A 132 12.55 -3.11 -8.97
N PRO A 133 12.11 -1.85 -8.78
CA PRO A 133 12.10 -1.06 -7.53
C PRO A 133 11.14 -1.64 -6.47
N PHE A 134 11.41 -1.44 -5.18
CA PHE A 134 10.52 -1.97 -4.13
C PHE A 134 9.16 -1.28 -4.13
N LEU A 135 9.11 0.02 -4.48
CA LEU A 135 7.85 0.67 -4.88
C LEU A 135 7.90 1.00 -6.36
N PRO A 136 7.07 0.37 -7.20
CA PRO A 136 6.94 0.71 -8.62
C PRO A 136 6.07 1.98 -8.80
N LEU A 137 6.39 3.05 -8.08
CA LEU A 137 5.67 4.32 -8.16
C LEU A 137 6.18 5.14 -9.35
N ALA A 138 5.27 5.73 -10.10
CA ALA A 138 5.63 6.70 -11.12
C ALA A 138 6.31 7.92 -10.47
N PRO A 139 7.31 8.54 -11.10
CA PRO A 139 8.00 9.72 -10.55
C PRO A 139 7.09 10.91 -10.24
N THR A 140 5.95 11.01 -10.92
CA THR A 140 4.94 12.04 -10.67
C THR A 140 4.22 11.80 -9.34
N VAL A 141 3.90 10.55 -9.03
CA VAL A 141 3.23 10.13 -7.79
C VAL A 141 4.19 10.25 -6.61
N SER A 142 5.45 9.80 -6.75
CA SER A 142 6.44 9.88 -5.67
C SER A 142 6.70 11.29 -5.17
N ARG A 143 6.54 12.29 -6.04
CA ARG A 143 6.65 13.71 -5.69
C ARG A 143 5.44 14.27 -4.95
N ALA A 144 4.28 13.60 -5.01
CA ALA A 144 3.05 14.07 -4.38
C ALA A 144 2.88 13.56 -2.94
N ILE A 145 3.49 12.41 -2.64
CA ILE A 145 3.39 11.71 -1.35
C ILE A 145 3.95 12.57 -0.21
N LYS A 146 3.17 12.69 0.88
CA LYS A 146 3.57 13.39 2.10
C LYS A 146 3.75 12.48 3.32
N SER A 147 2.91 11.45 3.46
CA SER A 147 2.96 10.51 4.58
C SER A 147 3.07 9.07 4.08
N VAL A 148 3.93 8.29 4.72
CA VAL A 148 4.16 6.88 4.43
C VAL A 148 4.13 6.08 5.72
N HIS A 149 3.41 4.95 5.69
CA HIS A 149 3.40 3.97 6.75
C HIS A 149 4.07 2.68 6.26
N LEU A 150 5.18 2.31 6.88
CA LEU A 150 5.90 1.09 6.60
C LEU A 150 5.43 0.01 7.58
N ARG A 151 5.10 -1.18 7.08
CA ARG A 151 4.75 -2.34 7.93
C ARG A 151 5.69 -3.48 7.60
N ILE A 152 6.56 -3.81 8.54
CA ILE A 152 7.43 -4.98 8.45
C ILE A 152 6.67 -6.16 9.03
N PHE A 153 6.41 -7.18 8.21
CA PHE A 153 5.82 -8.43 8.65
C PHE A 153 6.91 -9.49 8.64
N ALA A 154 7.46 -9.76 9.81
CA ALA A 154 8.48 -10.76 9.95
C ALA A 154 7.83 -12.08 10.41
N THR A 155 8.24 -13.15 9.75
CA THR A 155 7.78 -14.52 9.99
C THR A 155 9.00 -15.40 10.22
N PRO A 156 9.02 -16.22 11.28
CA PRO A 156 10.19 -17.03 11.58
C PRO A 156 10.45 -18.00 10.43
N SER A 157 11.72 -18.13 10.05
CA SER A 157 12.16 -19.16 9.12
C SER A 157 12.09 -20.52 9.78
N LEU A 158 10.92 -21.15 9.72
CA LEU A 158 10.84 -22.60 9.86
C LEU A 158 11.65 -23.19 8.70
N VAL A 159 12.64 -24.02 9.05
CA VAL A 159 13.61 -24.62 8.13
C VAL A 159 12.91 -25.10 6.84
N GLY A 160 13.23 -24.45 5.70
CA GLY A 160 12.75 -24.86 4.37
C GLY A 160 11.46 -24.22 3.86
N ALA A 161 10.79 -23.32 4.60
CA ALA A 161 9.60 -22.64 4.10
C ALA A 161 9.96 -21.44 3.19
N GLU A 162 9.78 -21.61 1.88
CA GLU A 162 9.74 -20.51 0.91
C GLU A 162 8.71 -19.46 1.38
N GLY A 163 9.14 -18.20 1.55
CA GLY A 163 8.28 -17.10 2.01
C GLY A 163 8.44 -16.71 3.49
N SER A 164 9.30 -17.39 4.24
CA SER A 164 9.67 -16.93 5.58
C SER A 164 10.62 -15.73 5.54
N PHE A 165 10.40 -14.74 6.41
CA PHE A 165 11.21 -13.53 6.51
C PHE A 165 11.66 -13.29 7.95
N ASP A 166 12.90 -13.69 8.26
CA ASP A 166 13.55 -13.35 9.52
C ASP A 166 14.62 -12.27 9.31
N PRO A 167 14.38 -11.01 9.72
CA PRO A 167 15.35 -9.92 9.60
C PRO A 167 16.66 -10.17 10.35
N ARG A 168 16.70 -11.13 11.28
CA ARG A 168 17.90 -11.50 12.03
C ARG A 168 18.86 -12.34 11.20
N ASN A 169 18.34 -13.11 10.25
CA ASN A 169 19.14 -13.99 9.39
C ASN A 169 19.67 -13.28 8.15
N VAL A 170 19.32 -12.01 7.96
CA VAL A 170 19.88 -11.15 6.91
C VAL A 170 21.31 -10.77 7.35
N SER A 171 22.28 -11.56 6.90
CA SER A 171 23.70 -11.44 7.27
C SER A 171 24.24 -10.02 7.07
N GLY A 172 24.66 -9.38 8.17
CA GLY A 172 25.58 -8.22 8.19
C GLY A 172 25.01 -6.88 7.72
N ASP A 173 24.39 -6.83 6.55
CA ASP A 173 23.92 -5.61 5.92
C ASP A 173 22.39 -5.60 5.84
N TRP A 174 21.77 -4.63 6.51
CA TRP A 174 20.34 -4.34 6.41
C TRP A 174 20.02 -3.69 5.05
N ALA A 175 20.30 -4.40 3.96
CA ALA A 175 20.10 -3.91 2.60
C ALA A 175 18.65 -3.49 2.34
N LEU A 176 17.68 -4.11 3.02
CA LEU A 176 16.27 -3.67 2.97
C LEU A 176 16.10 -2.26 3.52
N ARG A 177 16.66 -1.97 4.70
CA ARG A 177 16.66 -0.62 5.28
C ARG A 177 17.28 0.35 4.28
N ASP A 178 18.47 0.05 3.78
CA ASP A 178 19.20 0.97 2.90
C ASP A 178 18.42 1.26 1.61
N ARG A 179 17.76 0.25 1.04
CA ARG A 179 16.86 0.41 -0.12
C ARG A 179 15.64 1.26 0.22
N VAL A 180 14.97 0.96 1.33
CA VAL A 180 13.80 1.73 1.81
C VAL A 180 14.18 3.19 2.00
N VAL A 181 15.28 3.44 2.70
CA VAL A 181 15.80 4.79 2.99
C VAL A 181 16.19 5.50 1.70
N ALA A 182 16.90 4.85 0.78
CA ALA A 182 17.31 5.45 -0.49
C ALA A 182 16.09 5.90 -1.32
N GLN A 183 15.04 5.08 -1.38
CA GLN A 183 13.84 5.42 -2.15
C GLN A 183 12.99 6.50 -1.47
N LEU A 184 12.82 6.43 -0.15
CA LEU A 184 12.08 7.45 0.62
C LEU A 184 12.82 8.80 0.59
N SER A 185 14.15 8.79 0.63
CA SER A 185 14.97 10.00 0.48
C SER A 185 14.81 10.66 -0.89
N GLY A 186 14.41 9.90 -1.91
CA GLY A 186 14.05 10.43 -3.23
C GLY A 186 12.72 11.20 -3.26
N MET A 187 11.88 11.06 -2.22
CA MET A 187 10.56 11.70 -2.14
C MET A 187 10.66 13.10 -1.52
N ARG A 188 10.70 14.14 -2.36
CA ARG A 188 10.96 15.53 -1.94
C ARG A 188 9.92 16.15 -1.00
N ARG A 189 8.67 15.65 -1.00
CA ARG A 189 7.57 16.17 -0.18
C ARG A 189 7.23 15.30 1.02
N LEU A 190 7.97 14.22 1.22
CA LEU A 190 7.78 13.32 2.35
C LEU A 190 8.09 14.06 3.64
N SER A 191 7.10 14.20 4.50
CA SER A 191 7.22 14.88 5.79
C SER A 191 7.08 13.92 6.95
N ASP A 192 6.33 12.84 6.76
CA ASP A 192 5.97 11.93 7.84
C ASP A 192 6.17 10.47 7.38
N VAL A 193 6.95 9.74 8.16
CA VAL A 193 7.16 8.31 7.99
C VAL A 193 6.93 7.64 9.34
N SER A 194 6.05 6.65 9.33
CA SER A 194 5.82 5.75 10.46
C SER A 194 6.22 4.33 10.10
N LEU A 195 6.68 3.56 11.09
CA LEU A 195 7.09 2.19 10.93
C LEU A 195 6.42 1.30 11.97
N THR A 196 5.64 0.32 11.53
CA THR A 196 5.14 -0.75 12.39
C THR A 196 5.97 -2.00 12.16
N ILE A 197 6.49 -2.58 13.25
CA ILE A 197 7.20 -3.87 13.21
C ILE A 197 6.28 -4.94 13.79
N ARG A 198 5.70 -5.75 12.91
CA ARG A 198 4.78 -6.82 13.27
C ARG A 198 5.49 -8.17 13.28
N ALA A 199 5.46 -8.83 14.43
CA ALA A 199 5.88 -10.22 14.58
C ALA A 199 4.68 -11.16 14.47
N SER A 200 4.81 -12.27 13.74
CA SER A 200 3.85 -13.37 13.79
C SER A 200 3.86 -14.03 15.17
N GLY A 201 2.69 -14.39 15.70
CA GLY A 201 2.48 -15.01 17.01
C GLY A 201 2.94 -16.47 17.11
N ASN A 202 4.19 -16.76 16.73
CA ASN A 202 4.76 -18.11 16.83
C ASN A 202 5.47 -18.28 18.18
N GLN A 203 5.06 -19.27 18.97
CA GLN A 203 5.58 -19.54 20.33
C GLN A 203 7.08 -19.87 20.36
N LEU A 204 7.66 -20.33 19.25
CA LEU A 204 9.08 -20.68 19.17
C LEU A 204 9.98 -19.47 18.89
N TRP A 205 9.40 -18.28 18.76
CA TRP A 205 10.11 -17.08 18.35
C TRP A 205 9.90 -15.93 19.32
N ASN A 206 10.99 -15.29 19.75
CA ASN A 206 10.92 -14.13 20.63
C ASN A 206 10.80 -12.84 19.78
N PRO A 207 9.63 -12.17 19.77
CA PRO A 207 9.39 -10.96 18.98
C PRO A 207 10.18 -9.76 19.47
N LEU A 208 10.60 -9.74 20.74
CA LEU A 208 11.38 -8.64 21.32
C LEU A 208 12.73 -8.46 20.61
N TRP A 209 13.37 -9.58 20.24
CA TRP A 209 14.64 -9.54 19.50
C TRP A 209 14.48 -8.93 18.12
N LEU A 210 13.39 -9.25 17.42
CA LEU A 210 13.04 -8.65 16.13
C LEU A 210 12.83 -7.15 16.28
N TRP A 211 11.96 -6.75 17.21
CA TRP A 211 11.61 -5.36 17.47
C TRP A 211 12.85 -4.54 17.81
N TYR A 212 13.71 -5.07 18.68
CA TYR A 212 14.97 -4.46 19.06
C TYR A 212 15.86 -4.20 17.84
N HIS A 213 16.25 -5.25 17.10
CA HIS A 213 17.20 -5.07 16.00
C HIS A 213 16.64 -4.22 14.87
N THR A 214 15.36 -4.39 14.54
CA THR A 214 14.73 -3.62 13.46
C THR A 214 14.65 -2.14 13.81
N SER A 215 14.21 -1.81 15.03
CA SER A 215 14.11 -0.41 15.48
C SER A 215 15.47 0.27 15.54
N GLN A 216 16.51 -0.37 16.11
CA GLN A 216 17.85 0.23 16.15
C GLN A 216 18.38 0.50 14.73
N ARG A 217 18.20 -0.44 13.80
CA ARG A 217 18.66 -0.27 12.41
C ARG A 217 17.98 0.89 11.71
N PHE A 218 16.68 1.07 11.89
CA PHE A 218 15.92 2.18 11.31
C PHE A 218 16.17 3.51 12.03
N LYS A 219 16.39 3.49 13.33
CA LYS A 219 16.84 4.64 14.11
C LYS A 219 18.15 5.21 13.56
N ASP A 220 19.11 4.33 13.26
CA ASP A 220 20.43 4.67 12.70
C ASP A 220 20.41 5.03 11.21
N SER A 221 19.27 4.90 10.53
CA SER A 221 19.18 5.13 9.09
C SER A 221 19.41 6.58 8.65
N GLY A 222 19.38 7.52 9.60
CA GLY A 222 19.45 8.96 9.31
C GLY A 222 18.20 9.53 8.62
N LEU A 223 17.15 8.72 8.42
CA LEU A 223 15.89 9.17 7.83
C LEU A 223 15.15 10.10 8.81
N ARG A 224 15.34 11.42 8.66
CA ARG A 224 14.76 12.43 9.55
C ARG A 224 13.24 12.48 9.54
N THR A 225 12.63 12.03 8.45
CA THR A 225 11.17 11.96 8.31
C THR A 225 10.56 10.77 9.06
N LEU A 226 11.38 9.78 9.46
CA LEU A 226 10.95 8.70 10.33
C LEU A 226 10.75 9.23 11.75
N GLY A 227 9.49 9.50 12.08
CA GLY A 227 9.08 10.12 13.33
C GLY A 227 8.41 9.18 14.31
N HIS A 228 7.96 8.00 13.89
CA HIS A 228 7.20 7.07 14.73
C HIS A 228 7.55 5.62 14.42
N MET A 229 7.77 4.81 15.47
CA MET A 229 7.92 3.37 15.36
C MET A 229 7.05 2.65 16.40
N SER A 230 6.20 1.74 15.94
CA SER A 230 5.32 0.92 16.79
C SER A 230 5.63 -0.56 16.65
N PHE A 231 5.23 -1.32 17.66
CA PHE A 231 5.54 -2.73 17.81
C PHE A 231 4.24 -3.50 17.93
N GLU A 232 4.00 -4.43 17.02
CA GLU A 232 2.79 -5.24 16.97
C GLU A 232 3.14 -6.73 17.05
N MET A 233 2.30 -7.48 17.75
CA MET A 233 2.35 -8.93 17.75
C MET A 233 0.96 -9.46 17.43
N GLU A 234 0.92 -10.44 16.53
CA GLU A 234 -0.32 -11.13 16.22
C GLU A 234 -0.80 -11.94 17.44
N ASP A 235 -2.10 -11.82 17.76
CA ASP A 235 -2.78 -12.51 18.85
C ASP A 235 -2.30 -12.19 20.28
N PHE A 236 -1.53 -11.11 20.46
CA PHE A 236 -1.07 -10.71 21.79
C PHE A 236 -2.10 -9.82 22.50
N THR A 237 -2.65 -10.32 23.60
CA THR A 237 -3.69 -9.65 24.41
C THR A 237 -3.15 -8.98 25.68
N ILE A 238 -1.87 -9.17 25.96
CA ILE A 238 -1.19 -8.57 27.12
C ILE A 238 -0.79 -7.17 26.69
N ARG A 239 -1.49 -6.14 27.22
CA ARG A 239 -1.21 -4.69 27.15
C ARG A 239 -0.36 -4.21 25.96
N GLU A 240 -0.92 -3.32 25.15
CA GLU A 240 -0.21 -2.68 24.04
C GLU A 240 1.15 -2.10 24.49
N PRO A 241 2.25 -2.43 23.79
CA PRO A 241 3.58 -1.94 24.14
C PRO A 241 3.68 -0.43 23.93
N ASN A 242 4.61 0.19 24.65
CA ASN A 242 5.04 1.55 24.38
C ASN A 242 5.64 1.63 22.97
N HIS A 243 5.59 2.81 22.37
CA HIS A 243 6.12 3.07 21.03
C HIS A 243 7.25 4.10 21.10
N MET A 244 8.05 4.17 20.03
CA MET A 244 9.09 5.19 19.90
C MET A 244 8.59 6.33 19.03
N ALA A 245 8.86 7.56 19.42
CA ALA A 245 8.58 8.74 18.62
C ALA A 245 9.74 9.73 18.64
N ARG A 246 9.96 10.46 17.54
CA ARG A 246 10.90 11.59 17.53
C ARG A 246 10.20 12.84 18.05
N GLU A 247 10.85 13.51 18.99
CA GLU A 247 10.50 14.85 19.40
C GLU A 247 10.78 15.86 18.26
N LYS A 248 10.25 17.09 18.35
CA LYS A 248 10.57 18.19 17.42
C LYS A 248 12.08 18.50 17.36
N GLY A 249 12.83 18.17 18.41
CA GLY A 249 14.29 18.28 18.44
C GLY A 249 15.03 17.15 17.72
N GLY A 250 14.32 16.16 17.18
CA GLY A 250 14.87 15.03 16.44
C GLY A 250 15.34 13.87 17.32
N ARG A 251 15.30 14.00 18.65
CA ARG A 251 15.65 12.92 19.59
C ARG A 251 14.53 11.89 19.69
N TRP A 252 14.90 10.63 19.86
CA TRP A 252 13.95 9.55 20.09
C TRP A 252 13.56 9.45 21.55
N GLU A 253 12.27 9.25 21.80
CA GLU A 253 11.70 9.03 23.12
C GLU A 253 10.74 7.84 23.10
N TRP A 254 10.68 7.12 24.21
CA TRP A 254 9.64 6.14 24.48
C TRP A 254 8.37 6.84 24.93
N ARG A 255 7.24 6.46 24.34
CA ARG A 255 5.93 7.01 24.64
C ARG A 255 4.89 5.92 24.86
N CYS A 256 3.98 6.16 25.79
CA CYS A 256 2.82 5.29 25.97
C CYS A 256 1.80 5.51 24.85
N ARG A 257 0.74 4.70 24.83
CA ARG A 257 -0.38 4.84 23.88
C ARG A 257 -0.94 6.26 23.79
N GLU A 258 -1.15 6.92 24.94
CA GLU A 258 -1.65 8.30 25.02
C GLU A 258 -0.61 9.38 24.67
N GLY A 259 0.61 9.00 24.29
CA GLY A 259 1.65 9.92 23.83
C GLY A 259 2.48 10.58 24.94
N HIS A 260 2.28 10.22 26.21
CA HIS A 260 3.13 10.65 27.32
C HIS A 260 4.52 10.03 27.22
N VAL A 261 5.56 10.80 27.56
CA VAL A 261 6.94 10.33 27.59
C VAL A 261 7.13 9.38 28.77
N VAL A 262 7.69 8.21 28.51
CA VAL A 262 7.97 7.16 29.50
C VAL A 262 9.47 7.03 29.72
N GLY A 263 10.29 7.26 28.69
CA GLY A 263 11.75 7.19 28.83
C GLY A 263 12.50 7.76 27.61
N ASP A 264 13.81 7.88 27.74
CA ASP A 264 14.71 8.29 26.65
C ASP A 264 15.01 7.09 25.74
N ALA A 265 14.91 7.28 24.42
CA ALA A 265 15.20 6.27 23.40
C ALA A 265 16.38 6.67 22.50
N GLU A 266 17.08 7.77 22.77
CA GLU A 266 18.14 8.31 21.91
C GLU A 266 19.44 7.51 21.99
N VAL A 267 19.81 7.04 23.17
CA VAL A 267 21.01 6.19 23.34
C VAL A 267 20.72 4.79 22.79
N GLU A 268 21.71 4.15 22.15
CA GLU A 268 21.62 2.73 21.82
C GLU A 268 21.52 1.94 23.13
N GLN A 269 20.32 1.46 23.42
CA GLN A 269 20.05 0.65 24.59
C GLN A 269 20.40 -0.79 24.28
N GLY A 270 20.92 -1.55 25.24
CA GLY A 270 20.94 -3.00 25.10
C GLY A 270 19.52 -3.59 25.06
N ILE A 271 19.38 -4.84 24.65
CA ILE A 271 18.06 -5.49 24.54
C ILE A 271 17.27 -5.50 25.86
N LYS A 272 17.96 -5.64 27.01
CA LYS A 272 17.29 -5.66 28.33
C LYS A 272 16.62 -4.31 28.65
N PRO A 273 17.32 -3.15 28.63
CA PRO A 273 16.67 -1.85 28.78
C PRO A 273 15.60 -1.56 27.72
N PHE A 274 15.79 -2.02 26.48
CA PHE A 274 14.76 -1.90 25.44
C PHE A 274 13.47 -2.61 25.85
N CYS A 275 13.56 -3.87 26.28
CA CYS A 275 12.39 -4.64 26.73
C CYS A 275 11.72 -4.03 27.96
N PHE A 276 12.51 -3.45 28.87
CA PHE A 276 11.98 -2.73 30.02
C PHE A 276 11.17 -1.51 29.58
N SER A 277 11.76 -0.64 28.76
CA SER A 277 11.12 0.58 28.26
C SER A 277 9.86 0.30 27.44
N LEU A 278 9.83 -0.83 26.74
CA LEU A 278 8.69 -1.28 25.94
C LEU A 278 7.42 -1.51 26.78
N TYR A 279 7.57 -1.91 28.04
CA TYR A 279 6.44 -2.22 28.94
C TYR A 279 6.38 -1.35 30.19
N GLU A 280 7.31 -0.40 30.32
CA GLU A 280 7.37 0.52 31.44
C GLU A 280 6.03 1.24 31.64
N ASP A 281 5.62 1.34 32.90
CA ASP A 281 4.35 1.94 33.26
C ASP A 281 4.39 3.45 33.05
N CYS A 282 3.36 3.97 32.40
CA CYS A 282 3.23 5.41 32.26
C CYS A 282 2.76 6.00 33.60
N MET A 283 3.64 6.75 34.26
CA MET A 283 3.34 7.42 35.53
C MET A 283 2.18 8.42 35.43
N VAL A 284 1.89 8.94 34.24
CA VAL A 284 0.76 9.86 34.00
C VAL A 284 -0.54 9.08 33.91
N CYS A 285 -0.60 8.01 33.11
CA CYS A 285 -1.80 7.19 32.97
C CYS A 285 -2.15 6.44 34.27
N GLY A 286 -1.15 5.86 34.94
CA GLY A 286 -1.38 5.11 36.19
C GLY A 286 -1.93 5.97 37.34
N ARG A 287 -1.71 7.30 37.32
CA ARG A 287 -2.31 8.23 38.29
C ARG A 287 -3.78 8.53 37.99
N ALA A 288 -4.20 8.49 36.72
CA ALA A 288 -5.59 8.72 36.34
C ALA A 288 -6.47 7.52 36.69
N ASP A 289 -5.96 6.31 36.54
CA ASP A 289 -6.71 5.08 36.84
C ASP A 289 -6.82 4.81 38.35
N GLY A 290 -5.89 5.34 39.16
CA GLY A 290 -5.88 5.19 40.62
C GLY A 290 -6.81 6.14 41.39
N MET A 291 -7.59 6.98 40.70
CA MET A 291 -8.48 7.97 41.32
C MET A 291 -9.98 7.63 41.15
N GLY A 292 -10.28 6.39 40.76
CA GLY A 292 -11.63 5.90 40.42
C GLY A 292 -12.30 5.01 41.46
N ASP A 293 -11.72 4.78 42.63
CA ASP A 293 -12.36 4.06 43.75
C ASP A 293 -11.98 4.72 45.09
N ILE A 294 -12.79 5.69 45.52
CA ILE A 294 -12.86 6.15 46.93
C ILE A 294 -14.30 5.98 47.38
#